data_AF-A0A368F0N3-F1
#
_entry.id   AF-A0A368F0N3-F1
#
_cell.length_a   1.000
_cell.length_b   1.000
_cell.length_c   1.000
_cell.angle_alpha   90.00
_cell.angle_beta   90.00
_cell.angle_gamma   90.00
#
_symmetry.space_group_name_H-M   'P 1'
#
loop_
_entity.id
_entity.type
_entity.pdbx_description
1 polymer ?
#
loop_
_entity_poly.entity_id
_entity_poly.type
_entity_poly.pdbx_seq_one_letter_code
_entity_poly.pdbx_strand_id
1 'polypeptide(L)'
;MNAIHRLFDSFRGVNLPELQLYLAPAVAQLDRLLDESQTDTELAALWLIDPTRLSKLYHLRCMTNLPTCDHQAQARRWMLFPNSLHDDVHKQVTAVCHYFFTHNVTREESLLEAQLKSRGSLWSTAVQLAACSHADRIIRLAAKQIVATKNAAIFASTLQVRVLDYAKIYE
;
A
#
# COMPACT_ATOMS: atom_id res chain seq x y z
N MET A 1 -1.70 -16.73 1.45
CA MET A 1 -0.65 -16.40 0.46
C MET A 1 -1.22 -16.62 -0.96
N ASN A 2 -1.12 -15.65 -1.88
CA ASN A 2 -1.87 -15.66 -3.17
C ASN A 2 -1.21 -16.60 -4.19
N ALA A 3 -1.98 -17.22 -5.10
CA ALA A 3 -1.51 -18.24 -6.04
C ALA A 3 -0.52 -17.68 -7.08
N ILE A 4 -0.76 -16.48 -7.58
CA ILE A 4 0.11 -15.79 -8.55
C ILE A 4 1.48 -15.51 -7.94
N HIS A 5 1.53 -15.01 -6.70
CA HIS A 5 2.80 -14.78 -5.99
C HIS A 5 3.57 -16.08 -5.75
N ARG A 6 2.87 -17.17 -5.38
CA ARG A 6 3.51 -18.49 -5.26
C ARG A 6 4.09 -18.98 -6.58
N LEU A 7 3.41 -18.72 -7.70
CA LEU A 7 3.89 -19.06 -9.03
C LEU A 7 5.20 -18.32 -9.32
N PHE A 8 5.22 -17.00 -9.16
CA PHE A 8 6.43 -16.19 -9.36
C PHE A 8 7.57 -16.58 -8.39
N ASP A 9 7.26 -16.80 -7.11
CA ASP A 9 8.25 -17.26 -6.12
C ASP A 9 8.82 -18.64 -6.47
N SER A 10 8.02 -19.54 -7.04
CA SER A 10 8.47 -20.88 -7.46
C SER A 10 9.49 -20.81 -8.61
N PHE A 11 9.49 -19.72 -9.36
CA PHE A 11 10.46 -19.46 -10.43
C PHE A 11 11.55 -18.45 -10.03
N ARG A 12 11.61 -18.06 -8.76
CA ARG A 12 12.60 -17.11 -8.27
C ARG A 12 14.00 -17.70 -8.39
N GLY A 13 14.87 -17.05 -9.17
CA GLY A 13 16.21 -17.55 -9.50
C GLY A 13 16.30 -18.31 -10.82
N VAL A 14 15.17 -18.55 -11.50
CA VAL A 14 15.10 -19.06 -12.87
C VAL A 14 14.74 -17.89 -13.78
N ASN A 15 15.53 -17.67 -14.84
CA ASN A 15 15.23 -16.62 -15.81
C ASN A 15 14.16 -17.13 -16.80
N LEU A 16 12.91 -16.67 -16.62
CA LEU A 16 11.77 -17.01 -17.49
C LEU A 16 11.12 -15.74 -18.06
N PRO A 17 11.79 -15.07 -19.03
CA PRO A 17 11.29 -13.83 -19.62
C PRO A 17 9.92 -14.00 -20.30
N GLU A 18 9.60 -15.20 -20.81
CA GLU A 18 8.34 -15.50 -21.49
C GLU A 18 7.14 -15.42 -20.54
N LEU A 19 7.29 -15.86 -19.28
CA LEU A 19 6.22 -15.80 -18.28
C LEU A 19 5.94 -14.34 -17.87
N GLN A 20 6.99 -13.52 -17.79
CA GLN A 20 6.86 -12.08 -17.52
C GLN A 20 6.12 -11.37 -18.66
N LEU A 21 6.49 -11.67 -19.91
CA LEU A 21 5.82 -11.14 -21.11
C LEU A 21 4.35 -11.55 -21.18
N TYR A 22 4.02 -12.79 -20.81
CA TYR A 22 2.65 -13.29 -20.81
C TYR A 22 1.76 -12.60 -19.78
N LEU A 23 2.31 -12.29 -18.60
CA LEU A 23 1.56 -11.68 -17.50
C LEU A 23 1.54 -10.15 -17.54
N ALA A 24 2.45 -9.52 -18.28
CA ALA A 24 2.54 -8.06 -18.41
C ALA A 24 1.22 -7.38 -18.82
N PRO A 25 0.42 -7.89 -19.77
CA PRO A 25 -0.86 -7.27 -20.13
C PRO A 25 -1.86 -7.26 -18.99
N ALA A 26 -1.94 -8.33 -18.20
CA ALA A 26 -2.83 -8.42 -17.06
C ALA A 26 -2.40 -7.46 -15.94
N VAL A 27 -1.10 -7.35 -15.68
CA VAL A 27 -0.57 -6.39 -14.69
C VAL A 27 -0.76 -4.95 -15.15
N ALA A 28 -0.61 -4.66 -16.46
CA ALA A 28 -0.87 -3.34 -17.02
C ALA A 28 -2.35 -2.93 -16.91
N GLN A 29 -3.28 -3.87 -17.06
CA GLN A 29 -4.71 -3.60 -16.80
C GLN A 29 -4.97 -3.27 -15.33
N LEU A 30 -4.34 -3.97 -14.39
CA LEU A 30 -4.45 -3.64 -12.96
C LEU A 30 -3.88 -2.24 -12.65
N ASP A 31 -2.76 -1.87 -13.25
CA ASP A 31 -2.17 -0.52 -13.11
C ASP A 31 -3.11 0.56 -13.67
N ARG A 32 -3.73 0.31 -14.83
CA ARG A 32 -4.70 1.22 -15.42
C ARG A 32 -5.95 1.40 -14.54
N LEU A 33 -6.49 0.31 -13.98
CA LEU A 33 -7.64 0.38 -13.07
C LEU A 33 -7.31 1.15 -11.79
N LEU A 34 -6.06 1.05 -11.30
CA LEU A 34 -5.59 1.88 -10.19
C LEU A 34 -5.57 3.36 -10.60
N ASP A 35 -5.12 3.71 -11.80
CA ASP A 35 -5.15 5.11 -12.26
C ASP A 35 -6.59 5.64 -12.37
N GLU A 36 -7.47 4.86 -12.98
CA GLU A 36 -8.89 5.22 -13.17
C GLU A 36 -9.62 5.40 -11.83
N SER A 37 -9.24 4.65 -10.79
CA SER A 37 -9.81 4.76 -9.44
C SER A 37 -9.54 6.10 -8.74
N GLN A 38 -8.60 6.92 -9.23
CA GLN A 38 -8.37 8.27 -8.70
C GLN A 38 -9.53 9.22 -8.99
N THR A 39 -10.21 9.00 -10.10
CA THR A 39 -11.28 9.88 -10.61
C THR A 39 -12.65 9.23 -10.60
N ASP A 40 -12.71 7.89 -10.54
CA ASP A 40 -13.95 7.12 -10.55
C ASP A 40 -14.25 6.58 -9.13
N THR A 41 -15.37 7.02 -8.56
CA THR A 41 -15.80 6.62 -7.21
C THR A 41 -16.26 5.17 -7.11
N GLU A 42 -16.71 4.56 -8.20
CA GLU A 42 -17.07 3.13 -8.21
C GLU A 42 -15.80 2.27 -8.22
N LEU A 43 -14.77 2.70 -8.95
CA LEU A 43 -13.45 2.06 -8.95
C LEU A 43 -12.62 2.40 -7.71
N ALA A 44 -12.95 3.48 -6.98
CA ALA A 44 -12.30 3.85 -5.73
C ALA A 44 -12.44 2.77 -4.63
N ALA A 45 -13.26 1.74 -4.80
CA ALA A 45 -13.25 0.56 -3.92
C ALA A 45 -12.01 -0.34 -4.14
N LEU A 46 -11.40 -0.35 -5.33
CA LEU A 46 -10.05 -0.88 -5.58
C LEU A 46 -9.00 -0.11 -4.74
N TRP A 47 -9.38 1.08 -4.29
CA TRP A 47 -8.99 1.78 -3.08
C TRP A 47 -8.49 0.97 -1.88
N LEU A 48 -9.44 0.12 -1.49
CA LEU A 48 -9.64 -0.39 -0.14
C LEU A 48 -9.01 -1.76 -0.05
N ILE A 49 -7.84 -1.88 -0.67
CA ILE A 49 -7.10 -3.12 -0.78
C ILE A 49 -6.28 -3.31 0.49
N ASP A 50 -6.37 -4.52 1.06
CA ASP A 50 -5.55 -4.94 2.19
C ASP A 50 -4.05 -4.61 1.93
N PRO A 51 -3.29 -4.15 2.95
CA PRO A 51 -1.88 -3.82 2.84
C PRO A 51 -1.01 -4.90 2.18
N THR A 52 -1.31 -6.18 2.47
CA THR A 52 -0.61 -7.30 1.85
C THR A 52 -0.86 -7.34 0.35
N ARG A 53 -2.09 -7.06 -0.10
CA ARG A 53 -2.45 -6.97 -1.51
C ARG A 53 -1.85 -5.72 -2.18
N LEU A 54 -1.77 -4.58 -1.50
CA LEU A 54 -1.09 -3.36 -2.01
C LEU A 54 0.40 -3.61 -2.26
N SER A 55 1.11 -4.19 -1.28
CA SER A 55 2.52 -4.56 -1.45
C SER A 55 2.73 -5.58 -2.56
N LYS A 56 1.76 -6.49 -2.76
CA LYS A 56 1.80 -7.53 -3.80
C LYS A 56 1.55 -7.00 -5.20
N LEU A 57 0.66 -6.02 -5.35
CA LEU A 57 0.41 -5.32 -6.61
C LEU A 57 1.66 -4.58 -7.07
N TYR A 58 2.36 -3.92 -6.14
CA TYR A 58 3.64 -3.30 -6.43
C TYR A 58 4.69 -4.34 -6.89
N HIS A 59 4.79 -5.47 -6.18
CA HIS A 59 5.72 -6.52 -6.54
C HIS A 59 5.47 -7.11 -7.94
N LEU A 60 4.21 -7.28 -8.33
CA LEU A 60 3.84 -7.77 -9.67
C LEU A 60 4.30 -6.82 -10.78
N ARG A 61 4.13 -5.50 -10.61
CA ARG A 61 4.63 -4.51 -11.58
C ARG A 61 6.13 -4.64 -11.81
N CYS A 62 6.87 -4.85 -10.73
CA CYS A 62 8.31 -5.03 -10.79
C CYS A 62 8.73 -6.32 -11.47
N MET A 63 8.00 -7.41 -11.23
CA MET A 63 8.27 -8.69 -11.88
C MET A 63 7.97 -8.68 -13.38
N THR A 64 7.07 -7.81 -13.85
CA THR A 64 6.75 -7.65 -15.29
C THR A 64 7.50 -6.49 -15.95
N ASN A 65 8.52 -5.94 -15.28
CA ASN A 65 9.36 -4.85 -15.79
C ASN A 65 8.56 -3.62 -16.29
N LEU A 66 7.45 -3.29 -15.62
CA LEU A 66 6.70 -2.08 -15.97
C LEU A 66 7.49 -0.83 -15.58
N PRO A 67 7.44 0.25 -16.37
CA PRO A 67 8.12 1.53 -16.06
C PRO A 67 7.71 2.13 -14.71
N THR A 68 6.54 1.73 -14.20
CA THR A 68 5.99 2.13 -12.90
C THR A 68 6.71 1.46 -11.72
N CYS A 69 7.60 0.50 -11.96
CA CYS A 69 8.49 -0.08 -10.94
C CYS A 69 9.80 0.73 -10.80
N ASP A 70 9.73 1.89 -10.14
CA ASP A 70 10.93 2.58 -9.65
C ASP A 70 10.80 2.86 -8.14
N HIS A 71 10.96 1.78 -7.35
CA HIS A 71 10.76 1.78 -5.89
C HIS A 71 11.62 2.84 -5.19
N GLN A 72 12.90 2.96 -5.57
CA GLN A 72 13.81 3.84 -4.85
C GLN A 72 13.50 5.30 -5.12
N ALA A 73 13.16 5.66 -6.36
CA ALA A 73 12.78 7.03 -6.66
C ALA A 73 11.45 7.40 -6.00
N GLN A 74 10.43 6.54 -6.08
CA GLN A 74 9.11 6.83 -5.52
C GLN A 74 9.10 6.86 -3.98
N ALA A 75 9.76 5.88 -3.34
CA ALA A 75 9.87 5.85 -1.88
C ALA A 75 10.75 7.00 -1.35
N ARG A 76 11.92 7.28 -1.96
CA ARG A 76 12.74 8.45 -1.58
C ARG A 76 11.99 9.76 -1.79
N ARG A 77 11.25 9.88 -2.88
CA ARG A 77 10.48 11.10 -3.16
C ARG A 77 9.39 11.31 -2.12
N TRP A 78 8.69 10.27 -1.70
CA TRP A 78 7.75 10.35 -0.58
C TRP A 78 8.45 10.74 0.72
N MET A 79 9.64 10.19 1.02
CA MET A 79 10.39 10.56 2.22
C MET A 79 10.84 12.03 2.23
N LEU A 80 11.21 12.57 1.07
CA LEU A 80 11.62 13.97 0.91
C LEU A 80 10.42 14.92 0.90
N PHE A 81 9.30 14.49 0.31
CA PHE A 81 8.09 15.30 0.14
C PHE A 81 6.84 14.50 0.52
N PRO A 82 6.65 14.19 1.82
CA PRO A 82 5.58 13.30 2.28
C PRO A 82 4.18 13.89 2.14
N ASN A 83 4.11 15.20 1.89
CA ASN A 83 2.87 15.93 1.64
C ASN A 83 2.65 16.24 0.15
N SER A 84 3.60 15.90 -0.73
CA SER A 84 3.48 16.06 -2.18
C SER A 84 3.11 14.73 -2.81
N LEU A 85 1.81 14.43 -2.75
CA LEU A 85 1.25 13.40 -3.61
C LEU A 85 1.25 13.94 -5.05
N HIS A 86 2.02 13.33 -5.94
CA HIS A 86 2.01 13.65 -7.37
C HIS A 86 0.75 13.05 -8.04
N ASP A 87 0.59 13.26 -9.35
CA ASP A 87 -0.53 12.79 -10.20
C ASP A 87 -0.83 11.28 -10.14
N ASP A 88 -0.02 10.51 -9.41
CA ASP A 88 -0.23 9.09 -9.18
C ASP A 88 0.00 8.71 -7.72
N VAL A 89 -0.90 9.22 -6.87
CA VAL A 89 -1.01 8.90 -5.45
C VAL A 89 -0.96 7.39 -5.24
N HIS A 90 -1.60 6.66 -6.13
CA HIS A 90 -1.90 5.28 -5.90
C HIS A 90 -0.70 4.37 -6.14
N LYS A 91 0.05 4.61 -7.23
CA LYS A 91 1.31 3.92 -7.46
C LYS A 91 2.35 4.30 -6.43
N GLN A 92 2.40 5.57 -6.00
CA GLN A 92 3.31 6.00 -4.93
C GLN A 92 3.06 5.26 -3.61
N VAL A 93 1.80 5.18 -3.15
CA VAL A 93 1.46 4.50 -1.89
C VAL A 93 1.78 3.01 -1.93
N THR A 94 1.50 2.33 -3.04
CA THR A 94 1.86 0.91 -3.17
C THR A 94 3.37 0.67 -3.11
N ALA A 95 4.18 1.57 -3.66
CA ALA A 95 5.64 1.52 -3.57
C ALA A 95 6.15 1.75 -2.14
N VAL A 96 5.62 2.78 -1.46
CA VAL A 96 5.97 3.09 -0.07
C VAL A 96 5.52 1.97 0.89
N CYS A 97 4.33 1.42 0.68
CA CYS A 97 3.82 0.27 1.42
C CYS A 97 4.74 -0.95 1.27
N HIS A 98 5.19 -1.25 0.04
CA HIS A 98 6.15 -2.32 -0.18
C HIS A 98 7.49 -2.05 0.52
N TYR A 99 7.97 -0.80 0.50
CA TYR A 99 9.19 -0.40 1.19
C TYR A 99 9.09 -0.62 2.71
N PHE A 100 8.00 -0.17 3.35
CA PHE A 100 7.73 -0.44 4.77
C PHE A 100 7.62 -1.93 5.09
N PHE A 101 7.07 -2.72 4.18
CA PHE A 101 6.93 -4.16 4.38
C PHE A 101 8.27 -4.91 4.25
N THR A 102 9.22 -4.39 3.47
CA THR A 102 10.48 -5.10 3.16
C THR A 102 11.70 -4.59 3.89
N HIS A 103 11.68 -3.36 4.39
CA HIS A 103 12.81 -2.71 5.05
C HIS A 103 12.46 -2.35 6.49
N ASN A 104 13.50 -2.23 7.33
CA ASN A 104 13.35 -1.65 8.66
C ASN A 104 13.48 -0.12 8.55
N VAL A 105 12.42 0.61 8.94
CA VAL A 105 12.17 2.00 8.51
C VAL A 105 11.80 2.91 9.70
N THR A 106 12.57 2.84 10.78
CA THR A 106 12.24 3.49 12.05
C THR A 106 12.13 5.02 11.95
N ARG A 107 12.88 5.65 11.04
CA ARG A 107 12.86 7.12 10.85
C ARG A 107 11.60 7.55 10.11
N GLU A 108 11.24 6.81 9.07
CA GLU A 108 10.08 7.05 8.22
C GLU A 108 8.78 6.75 8.98
N GLU A 109 8.80 5.78 9.89
CA GLU A 109 7.68 5.51 10.80
C GLU A 109 7.38 6.70 11.74
N SER A 110 8.40 7.47 12.13
CA SER A 110 8.20 8.69 12.94
C SER A 110 7.48 9.79 12.16
N LEU A 111 7.75 9.89 10.85
CA LEU A 111 7.07 10.81 9.95
C LEU A 111 5.60 10.39 9.75
N LEU A 112 5.37 9.10 9.55
CA LEU A 112 4.04 8.52 9.42
C LEU A 112 3.21 8.74 10.68
N GLU A 113 3.82 8.60 11.86
CA GLU A 113 3.18 8.89 13.14
C GLU A 113 2.69 10.34 13.23
N ALA A 114 3.49 11.30 12.77
CA ALA A 114 3.12 12.71 12.77
C ALA A 114 1.90 12.97 11.86
N GLN A 115 1.85 12.33 10.69
CA GLN A 115 0.70 12.43 9.76
C GLN A 115 -0.57 11.80 10.35
N LEU A 116 -0.47 10.67 11.05
CA LEU A 116 -1.60 10.04 11.73
C LEU A 116 -2.19 10.92 12.83
N LYS A 117 -1.36 11.72 13.52
CA LYS A 117 -1.79 12.65 14.57
C LYS A 117 -2.45 13.91 14.02
N SER A 118 -1.97 14.44 12.90
CA SER A 118 -2.43 15.74 12.38
C SER A 118 -3.79 15.70 11.67
N ARG A 119 -4.29 14.51 11.27
CA ARG A 119 -5.58 14.33 10.58
C ARG A 119 -5.78 15.27 9.37
N GLY A 120 -4.71 15.53 8.61
CA GLY A 120 -4.78 16.34 7.39
C GLY A 120 -5.50 15.64 6.23
N SER A 121 -5.53 16.28 5.06
CA SER A 121 -6.12 15.74 3.82
C SER A 121 -5.53 14.39 3.38
N LEU A 122 -4.34 14.05 3.86
CA LEU A 122 -3.59 12.83 3.56
C LEU A 122 -3.81 11.71 4.59
N TRP A 123 -4.75 11.90 5.52
CA TRP A 123 -4.92 10.99 6.66
C TRP A 123 -5.31 9.57 6.23
N SER A 124 -6.16 9.41 5.21
CA SER A 124 -6.53 8.09 4.67
C SER A 124 -5.30 7.33 4.14
N THR A 125 -4.43 8.02 3.40
CA THR A 125 -3.16 7.49 2.91
C THR A 125 -2.22 7.10 4.04
N ALA A 126 -2.10 7.94 5.08
CA ALA A 126 -1.29 7.62 6.25
C ALA A 126 -1.81 6.38 7.00
N VAL A 127 -3.13 6.21 7.12
CA VAL A 127 -3.73 5.01 7.72
C VAL A 127 -3.43 3.75 6.89
N GLN A 128 -3.52 3.83 5.56
CA GLN A 128 -3.17 2.69 4.71
C GLN A 128 -1.69 2.31 4.82
N LEU A 129 -0.79 3.30 4.81
CA LEU A 129 0.65 3.08 4.97
C LEU A 129 1.00 2.52 6.36
N ALA A 130 0.28 2.93 7.41
CA ALA A 130 0.46 2.43 8.77
C ALA A 130 0.23 0.91 8.86
N ALA A 131 -0.69 0.39 8.07
CA ALA A 131 -0.98 -1.04 8.05
C ALA A 131 0.07 -1.85 7.26
N CYS A 132 1.02 -1.19 6.58
CA CYS A 132 2.20 -1.80 5.96
C CYS A 132 3.47 -1.76 6.84
N SER A 133 3.44 -1.03 7.97
CA SER A 133 4.57 -0.92 8.91
C SER A 133 4.67 -2.14 9.82
N HIS A 134 5.89 -2.44 10.28
CA HIS A 134 6.16 -3.49 11.26
C HIS A 134 6.09 -2.98 12.72
N ALA A 135 5.98 -1.67 12.94
CA ALA A 135 5.95 -1.09 14.27
C ALA A 135 4.53 -1.12 14.88
N ASP A 136 4.35 -1.95 15.91
CA ASP A 136 3.10 -2.06 16.68
C ASP A 136 2.58 -0.70 17.17
N ARG A 137 3.49 0.22 17.52
CA ARG A 137 3.17 1.59 17.94
C ARG A 137 2.36 2.34 16.88
N ILE A 138 2.76 2.23 15.62
CA ILE A 138 2.13 2.90 14.49
C ILE A 138 0.77 2.27 14.20
N ILE A 139 0.70 0.94 14.21
CA ILE A 139 -0.53 0.17 13.99
C ILE A 139 -1.58 0.53 15.05
N ARG A 140 -1.20 0.55 16.33
CA ARG A 140 -2.09 0.94 17.45
C ARG A 140 -2.57 2.38 17.33
N LEU A 141 -1.68 3.30 16.94
CA LEU A 141 -2.06 4.69 16.73
C LEU A 141 -3.08 4.83 15.60
N ALA A 142 -2.86 4.15 14.46
CA ALA A 142 -3.80 4.13 13.36
C ALA A 142 -5.16 3.56 13.78
N ALA A 143 -5.19 2.42 14.48
CA ALA A 143 -6.41 1.83 15.03
C ALA A 143 -7.17 2.82 15.92
N LYS A 144 -6.49 3.48 16.86
CA LYS A 144 -7.09 4.49 17.75
C LYS A 144 -7.67 5.67 16.96
N GLN A 145 -6.98 6.13 15.93
CA GLN A 145 -7.43 7.23 15.09
C GLN A 145 -8.65 6.82 14.25
N ILE A 146 -8.66 5.63 13.65
CA ILE A 146 -9.82 5.06 12.93
C ILE A 146 -11.03 5.01 13.86
N VAL A 147 -10.89 4.41 15.04
CA VAL A 147 -11.99 4.29 16.00
C VAL A 147 -12.57 5.66 16.36
N ALA A 148 -11.70 6.64 16.56
CA ALA A 148 -12.10 8.00 16.89
C ALA A 148 -12.80 8.76 15.74
N THR A 149 -12.76 8.29 14.49
CA THR A 149 -13.52 8.90 13.38
C THR A 149 -14.98 8.49 13.34
N LYS A 150 -15.38 7.38 13.98
CA LYS A 150 -16.73 6.79 13.92
C LYS A 150 -17.26 6.60 12.48
N ASN A 151 -16.40 6.50 11.47
CA ASN A 151 -16.80 6.38 10.06
C ASN A 151 -16.81 4.92 9.59
N ALA A 152 -17.99 4.30 9.54
CA ALA A 152 -18.17 2.89 9.22
C ALA A 152 -17.54 2.44 7.88
N ALA A 153 -17.45 3.31 6.87
CA ALA A 153 -16.83 2.97 5.58
C ALA A 153 -15.29 2.85 5.68
N ILE A 154 -14.67 3.69 6.52
CA ILE A 154 -13.23 3.62 6.82
C ILE A 154 -12.94 2.38 7.66
N PHE A 155 -13.82 2.09 8.63
CA PHE A 155 -13.75 0.84 9.41
C PHE A 155 -13.78 -0.39 8.49
N ALA A 156 -14.76 -0.51 7.60
CA ALA A 156 -14.91 -1.69 6.74
C ALA A 156 -13.73 -1.91 5.77
N SER A 157 -13.05 -0.84 5.35
CA SER A 157 -11.96 -0.88 4.37
C SER A 157 -10.56 -1.09 4.96
N THR A 158 -10.32 -0.57 6.16
CA THR A 158 -9.01 -0.69 6.83
C THR A 158 -8.95 -1.81 7.87
N LEU A 159 -10.10 -2.25 8.39
CA LEU A 159 -10.19 -3.28 9.44
C LEU A 159 -10.49 -4.68 8.90
N GLN A 160 -10.07 -5.07 7.70
CA GLN A 160 -10.18 -6.48 7.31
C GLN A 160 -8.94 -7.31 7.65
N VAL A 161 -7.77 -6.71 7.96
CA VAL A 161 -6.54 -7.46 8.27
C VAL A 161 -5.61 -6.70 9.24
N ARG A 162 -5.01 -7.43 10.21
CA ARG A 162 -4.09 -7.04 11.31
C ARG A 162 -4.52 -5.89 12.25
N VAL A 163 -5.17 -4.85 11.77
CA VAL A 163 -5.65 -3.73 12.60
C VAL A 163 -6.82 -4.16 13.49
N LEU A 164 -7.58 -5.20 13.10
CA LEU A 164 -8.66 -5.80 13.88
C LEU A 164 -8.24 -6.29 15.26
N ASP A 165 -7.08 -6.95 15.37
CA ASP A 165 -6.62 -7.53 16.64
C ASP A 165 -6.33 -6.43 17.67
N TYR A 166 -5.92 -5.25 17.20
CA TYR A 166 -5.67 -4.09 18.03
C TYR A 166 -6.90 -3.21 18.24
N ALA A 167 -7.83 -3.13 17.28
CA ALA A 167 -9.05 -2.34 17.41
C ALA A 167 -10.04 -2.96 18.41
N LYS A 168 -10.14 -4.30 18.49
CA LYS A 168 -10.96 -5.01 19.48
C LYS A 168 -10.55 -4.76 20.94
N ILE A 169 -9.35 -4.23 21.19
CA ILE A 169 -8.87 -3.88 22.54
C ILE A 169 -9.47 -2.55 23.03
N TYR A 170 -10.03 -1.74 22.11
CA TYR A 170 -10.55 -0.40 22.41
C TYR A 170 -12.08 -0.26 22.30
N GLU A 171 -12.80 -1.37 22.10
CA GLU A 171 -14.25 -1.48 22.37
C GLU A 171 -14.49 -1.89 23.83
#